data_AF-A0A2N0KGE2-F1
#
_entry.id   AF-A0A2N0KGE2-F1
#
_cell.length_a   1.000
_cell.length_b   1.000
_cell.length_c   1.000
_cell.angle_alpha   90.00
_cell.angle_beta   90.00
_cell.angle_gamma   90.00
#
_symmetry.space_group_name_H-M   'P 1'
#
loop_
_entity.id
_entity.type
_entity.pdbx_description
1 polymer ?
#
loop_
_entity_poly.entity_id
_entity_poly.type
_entity_poly.pdbx_seq_one_letter_code
_entity_poly.pdbx_strand_id
1 'polypeptide(L)' 'MIWLKECPKCQGDLILDQDSYGKFKTCVQCGYLRDVVETAAGLTPTAIGSDAAMLAQLAAIPIAA' A
#
# COMPACT_ATOMS: atom_id res chain seq x y z
N MET A 1 -0.12 -5.92 18.52
CA MET A 1 1.04 -6.75 18.08
C MET A 1 2.18 -5.83 17.69
N ILE A 2 3.42 -6.26 17.89
CA ILE A 2 4.63 -5.53 17.53
C ILE A 2 5.52 -6.40 16.63
N TRP A 3 6.11 -5.81 15.60
CA TRP A 3 7.11 -6.43 14.72
C TRP A 3 8.42 -5.66 14.83
N LEU A 4 9.46 -6.36 15.28
CA LEU A 4 10.75 -5.74 15.55
C LEU A 4 11.56 -5.66 14.25
N LYS A 5 12.22 -4.51 14.02
CA LYS A 5 13.12 -4.29 12.86
C LYS A 5 12.49 -4.48 11.47
N GLU A 6 11.15 -4.45 11.39
CA GLU A 6 10.39 -4.73 10.17
C GLU A 6 10.14 -3.48 9.31
N CYS A 7 10.45 -2.27 9.82
CA CYS A 7 10.23 -1.04 9.04
C CYS A 7 11.18 -0.97 7.83
N PRO A 8 10.68 -0.88 6.58
CA PRO A 8 11.52 -0.85 5.39
C PRO A 8 12.29 0.47 5.23
N LYS A 9 11.88 1.54 5.93
CA LYS A 9 12.53 2.87 5.84
C LYS A 9 13.72 3.01 6.78
N CYS A 10 13.57 2.58 8.03
CA CYS A 10 14.56 2.84 9.09
C CYS A 10 15.02 1.60 9.85
N GLN A 11 14.51 0.40 9.50
CA GLN A 11 14.73 -0.83 10.27
C GLN A 11 14.32 -0.68 11.74
N GLY A 12 13.32 0.18 12.01
CA GLY A 12 12.67 0.32 13.30
C GLY A 12 11.52 -0.66 13.50
N ASP A 13 10.83 -0.50 14.61
CA ASP A 13 9.75 -1.39 15.03
C ASP A 13 8.39 -0.89 14.53
N LEU A 14 7.57 -1.81 14.04
CA LEU A 14 6.19 -1.56 13.60
C LEU A 14 5.20 -2.04 14.67
N ILE A 15 4.19 -1.24 14.96
CA ILE A 15 3.06 -1.60 15.84
C ILE A 15 1.78 -1.71 15.02
N LEU A 16 0.90 -2.65 15.39
CA LEU A 16 -0.47 -2.70 14.88
C LEU A 16 -1.33 -1.72 15.67
N ASP A 17 -2.00 -0.83 14.95
CA ASP A 17 -2.98 0.10 15.50
C ASP A 17 -4.28 0.04 14.67
N GLN A 18 -5.34 0.67 15.16
CA GLN A 18 -6.65 0.68 14.53
C GLN A 18 -7.36 2.02 14.74
N ASP A 19 -7.94 2.53 13.66
CA ASP A 19 -8.81 3.70 13.68
C ASP A 19 -10.21 3.35 13.13
N SER A 20 -11.01 4.39 12.85
CA SER A 20 -12.35 4.25 12.25
C SER A 20 -12.34 3.66 10.83
N TYR A 21 -11.21 3.71 10.12
CA TYR A 21 -11.05 3.20 8.75
C TYR A 21 -10.53 1.76 8.71
N GLY A 22 -9.85 1.31 9.76
CA GLY A 22 -9.42 -0.07 9.88
C GLY A 22 -8.11 -0.23 10.64
N LYS A 23 -7.52 -1.42 10.53
CA LYS A 23 -6.23 -1.72 11.13
C LYS A 23 -5.11 -1.28 10.21
N PHE A 24 -4.08 -0.67 10.78
CA PHE A 24 -2.86 -0.27 10.06
C PHE A 24 -1.63 -0.58 10.91
N LYS A 25 -0.47 -0.66 10.26
CA LYS A 25 0.82 -0.76 10.93
C LYS A 25 1.53 0.58 10.84
N THR A 26 2.06 1.05 11.96
CA THR A 26 2.84 2.28 12.02
C THR A 26 4.21 2.05 12.66
N CYS A 27 5.25 2.74 12.16
CA CYS A 27 6.58 2.68 12.76
C CYS A 27 6.72 3.72 13.86
N VAL A 28 7.07 3.27 15.06
CA VAL A 28 7.24 4.13 16.24
C VAL A 28 8.42 5.11 16.08
N GLN A 29 9.41 4.77 15.24
CA GLN A 29 10.64 5.56 15.11
C GLN A 29 10.54 6.63 14.00
N CYS A 30 9.95 6.30 12.85
CA CYS A 30 9.95 7.20 11.68
C CYS A 30 8.56 7.51 11.12
N GLY A 31 7.49 7.00 11.72
CA GLY A 31 6.10 7.25 11.29
C GLY A 31 5.69 6.59 9.97
N TYR A 32 6.43 5.57 9.48
CA TYR A 32 6.01 4.82 8.29
C TYR A 32 4.69 4.10 8.54
N LEU A 33 3.70 4.32 7.67
CA LEU A 33 2.35 3.76 7.75
C LEU A 33 2.11 2.76 6.61
N ARG A 34 1.41 1.66 6.92
CA ARG A 34 0.93 0.68 5.96
C ARG A 34 -0.39 0.08 6.42
N ASP A 35 -1.39 0.08 5.55
CA ASP A 35 -2.69 -0.52 5.86
C ASP A 35 -2.60 -2.05 5.93
N VAL A 36 -3.35 -2.64 6.86
CA VAL A 36 -3.51 -4.09 6.95
C VAL A 36 -4.80 -4.46 6.25
N VAL A 37 -4.68 -4.87 5.00
CA VAL A 37 -5.86 -5.37 4.29
C VAL A 37 -6.17 -6.77 4.79
N GLU A 38 -7.24 -6.87 5.57
CA GLU A 38 -7.77 -8.14 6.04
C GLU A 38 -8.51 -8.78 4.86
N THR A 39 -7.81 -9.65 4.12
CA THR A 39 -8.40 -10.38 2.99
C THR A 39 -9.52 -11.28 3.53
N ALA A 40 -10.75 -10.78 3.56
CA ALA A 40 -11.91 -11.66 3.62
C ALA A 40 -11.77 -12.63 2.45
N ALA A 41 -11.68 -13.93 2.75
CA ALA A 41 -11.39 -14.98 1.78
C ALA A 41 -12.30 -14.84 0.55
N GLY A 42 -11.80 -14.23 -0.53
CA GLY A 42 -12.57 -14.02 -1.76
C GLY A 42 -12.29 -12.74 -2.57
N LEU A 43 -11.72 -11.66 -2.00
CA LEU A 43 -11.37 -10.47 -2.78
C LEU A 43 -9.92 -10.05 -2.54
N THR A 44 -9.06 -10.27 -3.53
CA THR A 44 -7.66 -9.85 -3.53
C THR A 44 -7.57 -8.32 -3.54
N PRO A 45 -7.01 -7.68 -2.50
CA PRO A 45 -6.76 -6.26 -2.52
C PRO A 45 -5.40 -6.02 -3.15
N THR A 46 -5.41 -5.65 -4.42
CA THR A 46 -4.25 -5.06 -5.09
C THR A 46 -3.86 -3.81 -4.33
N ALA A 47 -2.58 -3.72 -3.96
CA ALA A 47 -2.01 -2.59 -3.24
C ALA A 47 -2.37 -1.25 -3.91
N ILE A 48 -3.22 -0.45 -3.27
CA ILE A 48 -3.39 0.97 -3.60
C ILE A 48 -2.25 1.70 -2.91
N GLY A 49 -1.08 1.65 -3.55
CA GLY A 49 0.17 2.22 -3.05
C GLY A 49 1.10 2.50 -4.22
N SER A 50 0.86 3.63 -4.89
CA SER A 50 1.80 4.38 -5.74
C SER A 50 2.50 3.61 -6.87
N ASP A 51 1.78 3.41 -7.99
CA ASP A 51 2.41 3.30 -9.31
C ASP A 51 1.92 4.43 -10.23
N ALA A 52 2.89 5.19 -10.70
CA ALA A 52 2.78 6.28 -11.65
C ALA A 52 2.55 5.77 -13.09
N ALA A 53 1.38 5.20 -13.38
CA ALA A 53 1.02 4.80 -14.76
C ALA A 53 -0.40 5.21 -15.14
N MET A 54 -0.79 6.45 -14.81
CA MET A 54 -1.91 7.12 -15.46
C MET A 54 -1.39 7.74 -16.77
N LEU A 55 -1.95 7.31 -17.91
CA LEU A 55 -1.89 7.90 -19.27
C LEU A 55 -0.75 7.46 -20.21
N ALA A 56 -0.91 6.34 -20.93
CA ALA A 56 -0.41 6.19 -22.30
C ALA A 56 -1.06 5.01 -23.04
N GLN A 57 -2.30 5.13 -23.52
CA GLN A 57 -2.87 4.08 -24.38
C GLN A 57 -3.86 4.51 -25.48
N LEU A 58 -3.95 5.80 -25.84
CA LEU A 58 -4.67 6.19 -27.06
C LEU A 58 -3.90 7.22 -27.88
N ALA A 59 -2.88 6.76 -28.62
CA ALA A 59 -2.33 7.48 -29.76
C ALA A 59 -1.70 6.52 -30.77
N ALA A 60 -2.48 5.57 -31.30
CA ALA A 60 -2.11 4.81 -32.50
C ALA A 60 -3.36 4.19 -33.15
N ILE A 61 -4.34 5.02 -33.53
CA ILE A 61 -5.27 4.63 -34.59
C ILE A 61 -4.59 5.04 -35.90
N PRO A 62 -4.17 4.10 -36.77
CA PRO A 62 -3.75 4.46 -38.10
C PRO A 62 -5.03 4.69 -38.92
N ILE A 63 -5.40 5.95 -39.14
CA ILE A 63 -6.33 6.26 -40.23
C ILE A 63 -5.48 6.26 -41.50
N ALA A 64 -5.48 5.11 -42.17
CA ALA A 64 -5.20 5.03 -43.58
C ALA A 64 -6.38 5.68 -44.33
N ALA A 65 -6.12 6.78 -45.04
CA ALA A 65 -6.82 7.23 -46.23
C ALA A 65 -6.01 8.36 -46.88
#